data_AF-A0A3Q7J8Z0-F1
#
_entry.id   AF-A0A3Q7J8Z0-F1
#
_cell.length_a   1.000
_cell.length_b   1.000
_cell.length_c   1.000
_cell.angle_alpha   90.00
_cell.angle_beta   90.00
_cell.angle_gamma   90.00
#
_symmetry.space_group_name_H-M   'P 1'
#
loop_
_entity.id
_entity.type
_entity.pdbx_description
1 polymer ?
#
loop_
_entity_poly.entity_id
_entity_poly.type
_entity_poly.pdbx_seq_one_letter_code
_entity_poly.pdbx_strand_id
1 'polypeptide(L)'
;MQTQFKYNIDIDYTAIWTPEENGKFTIASAWEVIRKKRPKNIINKSVWHKHIPFKIAFFIWSALRGKLPTNEYYRSLEELKMIAIAVIERAQMTSNTS
;
A
#
# COMPACT_ATOMS: atom_id res chain seq x y z
N MET A 1 -41.70 8.84 16.25
CA MET A 1 -41.00 9.12 17.53
C MET A 1 -39.91 10.14 17.24
N GLN A 2 -40.07 11.39 17.70
CA GLN A 2 -39.08 12.44 17.49
C GLN A 2 -38.19 12.50 18.74
N THR A 3 -36.93 12.12 18.61
CA THR A 3 -35.94 12.23 19.68
C THR A 3 -35.61 13.71 19.91
N GLN A 4 -36.10 14.26 21.02
CA GLN A 4 -35.79 15.60 21.49
C GLN A 4 -34.38 15.63 22.08
N PHE A 5 -33.43 16.21 21.35
CA PHE A 5 -32.07 16.45 21.87
C PHE A 5 -32.12 17.66 22.80
N LYS A 6 -31.99 17.41 24.12
CA LYS A 6 -31.81 18.47 25.11
C LYS A 6 -30.33 18.84 25.16
N TYR A 7 -29.99 20.04 24.68
CA TYR A 7 -28.65 20.62 24.84
C TYR A 7 -28.64 21.45 26.12
N ASN A 8 -27.70 21.18 27.02
CA ASN A 8 -27.56 21.92 28.28
C ASN A 8 -26.55 23.05 28.04
N ILE A 9 -27.01 24.31 28.01
CA ILE A 9 -26.20 25.46 27.58
C ILE A 9 -25.11 25.82 28.61
N ASP A 10 -25.28 25.39 29.86
CA ASP A 10 -24.36 25.69 30.97
C ASP A 10 -23.19 24.71 31.12
N ILE A 11 -23.07 23.72 30.21
CA ILE A 11 -21.99 22.74 30.23
C ILE A 11 -21.16 22.94 28.97
N ASP A 12 -19.89 23.33 29.13
CA ASP A 12 -18.94 23.27 28.02
C ASP A 12 -18.74 21.79 27.64
N TYR A 13 -19.35 21.37 26.53
CA TYR A 13 -19.15 20.04 25.97
C TYR A 13 -17.80 19.98 25.27
N THR A 14 -16.72 19.92 26.05
CA THR A 14 -15.42 19.62 25.48
C THR A 14 -15.44 18.16 25.02
N ALA A 15 -15.40 17.92 23.71
CA ALA A 15 -15.32 16.57 23.19
C ALA A 15 -13.92 15.99 23.51
N ILE A 16 -13.87 15.07 24.47
CA ILE A 16 -12.62 14.45 24.93
C ILE A 16 -12.24 13.33 23.95
N TRP A 17 -11.57 13.70 22.86
CA TRP A 17 -11.02 12.75 21.88
C TRP A 17 -9.60 12.34 22.29
N THR A 18 -9.46 11.61 23.39
CA THR A 18 -8.12 11.29 23.93
C THR A 18 -7.85 9.80 23.93
N PRO A 19 -6.96 9.33 23.05
CA PRO A 19 -6.36 8.01 23.16
C PRO A 19 -5.22 7.95 24.19
N GLU A 20 -4.72 9.10 24.66
CA GLU A 20 -3.66 9.22 25.68
C GLU A 20 -4.22 9.77 27.02
N GLU A 21 -3.73 9.25 28.14
CA GLU A 21 -4.18 9.61 29.51
C GLU A 21 -3.94 11.09 29.87
N ASN A 22 -3.04 11.77 29.15
CA ASN A 22 -2.66 13.16 29.40
C ASN A 22 -3.67 14.19 28.86
N GLY A 23 -4.81 13.75 28.31
CA GLY A 23 -5.88 14.65 27.87
C GLY A 23 -5.58 15.42 26.57
N LYS A 24 -4.43 15.16 25.92
CA LYS A 24 -4.02 15.84 24.68
C LYS A 24 -4.26 14.95 23.47
N PHE A 25 -4.95 15.49 22.47
CA PHE A 25 -5.04 14.86 21.17
C PHE A 25 -3.77 15.14 20.37
N THR A 26 -3.16 14.09 19.82
CA THR A 26 -2.10 14.24 18.81
C THR A 26 -2.40 13.35 17.62
N ILE A 27 -2.00 13.78 16.42
CA ILE A 27 -2.15 12.98 15.20
C ILE A 27 -1.41 11.63 15.35
N ALA A 28 -0.28 11.62 16.08
CA ALA A 28 0.47 10.41 16.37
C ALA A 28 -0.32 9.41 17.23
N SER A 29 -0.98 9.88 18.30
CA SER A 29 -1.74 9.00 19.20
C SER A 29 -3.01 8.47 18.53
N ALA A 30 -3.69 9.29 17.73
CA ALA A 30 -4.80 8.84 16.89
C ALA A 30 -4.38 7.77 15.87
N TRP A 31 -3.23 7.98 15.22
CA TRP A 31 -2.68 7.03 14.26
C TRP A 31 -2.32 5.68 14.90
N GLU A 32 -1.77 5.71 16.12
CA GLU A 32 -1.46 4.50 16.89
C GLU A 32 -2.69 3.68 17.26
N VAL A 33 -3.84 4.32 17.49
CA VAL A 33 -5.13 3.64 17.74
C VAL A 33 -5.72 3.03 16.47
N ILE A 34 -5.67 3.74 15.35
CA ILE A 34 -6.30 3.30 14.09
C ILE A 34 -5.49 2.18 13.41
N ARG A 35 -4.16 2.18 13.56
CA ARG A 35 -3.31 1.22 12.85
C ARG A 35 -3.45 -0.21 13.40
N LYS A 36 -3.58 -1.18 12.51
CA LYS A 36 -3.34 -2.59 12.84
C LYS A 36 -1.84 -2.81 13.04
N LYS A 37 -1.36 -2.82 14.29
CA LYS A 37 0.02 -3.20 14.62
C LYS A 37 0.26 -4.65 14.19
N ARG A 38 1.13 -4.83 13.18
CA ARG A 38 1.70 -6.14 12.88
C ARG A 38 2.84 -6.43 13.86
N PRO A 39 3.10 -7.71 14.20
CA PRO A 39 4.24 -8.05 15.02
C PRO A 39 5.53 -7.50 14.41
N LYS A 40 6.47 -7.10 15.27
CA LYS A 40 7.78 -6.60 14.83
C LYS A 40 8.44 -7.68 13.98
N ASN A 41 8.55 -7.43 12.68
CA ASN A 41 9.18 -8.38 11.77
C ASN A 41 10.70 -8.19 11.84
N ILE A 42 11.38 -9.17 12.44
CA ILE A 42 12.84 -9.20 12.64
C ILE A 42 13.55 -9.10 11.28
N ILE A 43 12.99 -9.70 10.24
CA ILE A 43 13.54 -9.67 8.87
C ILE A 43 13.50 -8.24 8.34
N ASN A 44 12.38 -7.51 8.48
CA ASN A 44 12.31 -6.12 8.06
C ASN A 44 13.30 -5.24 8.82
N LYS A 45 13.51 -5.47 10.12
CA LYS A 45 14.49 -4.73 10.91
C LYS A 45 15.93 -4.97 10.41
N SER A 46 16.24 -6.21 10.00
CA SER A 46 17.54 -6.57 9.44
C SER A 46 17.72 -6.00 8.03
N VAL A 47 16.71 -6.09 7.17
CA VAL A 47 16.75 -5.61 5.77
C VAL A 47 16.93 -4.09 5.68
N TRP A 48 16.24 -3.32 6.53
CA TRP A 48 16.30 -1.86 6.53
C TRP A 48 17.36 -1.30 7.49
N HIS A 49 18.43 -2.06 7.74
CA HIS A 49 19.51 -1.64 8.63
C HIS A 49 20.35 -0.50 8.02
N LYS A 50 20.76 0.48 8.83
CA LYS A 50 21.47 1.70 8.38
C LYS A 50 22.77 1.41 7.61
N HIS A 51 23.42 0.29 7.92
CA HIS A 51 24.68 -0.10 7.27
C HIS A 51 24.48 -0.84 5.94
N ILE A 52 23.24 -1.13 5.54
CA ILE A 52 22.94 -1.80 4.28
C ILE A 52 22.62 -0.72 3.23
N PRO A 53 23.35 -0.67 2.10
CA PRO A 53 23.00 0.18 0.98
C PRO A 53 21.56 -0.07 0.50
N PHE A 54 20.84 1.00 0.17
CA PHE A 54 19.42 0.94 -0.21
C PHE A 54 19.13 -0.09 -1.32
N LYS A 55 19.99 -0.20 -2.34
CA LYS A 55 19.85 -1.17 -3.43
C LYS A 55 19.78 -2.61 -2.92
N ILE A 56 20.59 -2.95 -1.92
CA ILE A 56 20.65 -4.30 -1.34
C ILE A 56 19.42 -4.55 -0.48
N ALA A 57 19.05 -3.59 0.38
CA ALA A 57 17.83 -3.66 1.19
C ALA A 57 16.58 -3.86 0.31
N PHE A 58 16.46 -3.07 -0.75
CA PHE A 58 15.36 -3.14 -1.71
C PHE A 58 15.33 -4.48 -2.46
N PHE A 59 16.49 -4.99 -2.86
CA PHE A 59 16.60 -6.30 -3.50
C PHE A 59 16.12 -7.42 -2.58
N ILE A 60 16.60 -7.48 -1.34
CA ILE A 60 16.19 -8.50 -0.35
C ILE A 60 14.68 -8.38 -0.06
N TRP A 61 14.16 -7.17 0.14
CA TRP A 61 12.74 -6.94 0.34
C TRP A 61 11.86 -7.38 -0.84
N SER A 62 12.35 -7.18 -2.06
CA SER A 62 11.69 -7.62 -3.29
C SER A 62 11.71 -9.13 -3.42
N ALA A 63 12.85 -9.76 -3.09
CA ALA A 63 13.02 -11.22 -3.02
C ALA A 63 12.07 -11.87 -2.02
N LEU A 64 12.01 -11.36 -0.79
CA LEU A 64 11.14 -11.86 0.28
C LEU A 64 9.65 -11.80 -0.08
N ARG A 65 9.27 -10.97 -1.06
CA ARG A 65 7.87 -10.87 -1.52
C ARG A 65 7.62 -11.53 -2.87
N GLY A 66 8.59 -12.27 -3.40
CA GLY A 66 8.47 -12.91 -4.71
C GLY A 66 8.28 -11.91 -5.86
N LYS A 67 8.69 -10.65 -5.66
CA LYS A 67 8.59 -9.57 -6.66
C LYS A 67 9.90 -9.35 -7.39
N LEU A 68 10.77 -10.37 -7.41
CA LEU A 68 11.95 -10.31 -8.25
C LEU A 68 11.50 -10.48 -9.70
N PRO A 69 11.90 -9.56 -10.59
CA PRO A 69 11.63 -9.73 -11.99
C PRO A 69 12.61 -10.80 -12.51
N THR A 70 12.19 -12.06 -12.40
CA THR A 70 12.95 -13.20 -12.91
C THR A 70 12.86 -13.21 -14.44
N ASN A 71 13.90 -13.72 -15.12
CA ASN A 71 13.94 -13.83 -16.59
C ASN A 71 12.68 -14.45 -17.21
N GLU A 72 11.97 -15.31 -16.48
CA GLU A 72 10.71 -15.93 -16.91
C GLU A 72 9.56 -14.91 -17.04
N TYR A 73 9.48 -13.91 -16.16
CA TYR A 73 8.53 -12.81 -16.29
C TYR A 73 8.82 -11.96 -17.53
N TYR A 74 10.09 -11.64 -17.78
CA TYR A 74 10.49 -10.90 -18.98
C TYR A 74 10.23 -11.68 -20.26
N ARG A 75 10.49 -12.99 -20.27
CA ARG A 75 10.19 -13.88 -21.40
C ARG A 75 8.69 -13.91 -21.71
N SER A 76 7.83 -14.06 -20.69
CA SER A 76 6.38 -14.05 -20.88
C SER A 76 5.87 -12.70 -21.42
N LEU A 77 6.47 -11.58 -20.98
CA LEU A 77 6.15 -10.26 -21.52
C LEU A 77 6.61 -10.08 -22.96
N GLU A 78 7.76 -10.63 -23.33
CA GLU A 78 8.22 -10.63 -24.72
C GLU A 78 7.32 -11.51 -25.59
N GLU A 79 6.98 -12.72 -25.15
CA GLU A 79 6.04 -13.61 -25.85
C GLU A 79 4.68 -12.94 -26.08
N LEU A 80 4.12 -12.30 -25.05
CA LEU A 80 2.86 -11.57 -25.17
C LEU A 80 2.96 -10.34 -26.10
N LYS A 81 4.09 -9.63 -26.09
CA LYS A 81 4.36 -8.54 -27.06
C LYS A 81 4.39 -9.06 -28.49
N MET A 82 5.04 -10.20 -28.73
CA MET A 82 5.12 -10.81 -30.06
C MET A 82 3.73 -11.27 -30.56
N ILE A 83 2.91 -11.85 -29.67
CA ILE A 83 1.54 -12.24 -30.00
C ILE A 83 0.69 -11.01 -30.34
N ALA A 84 0.78 -9.94 -29.53
CA ALA A 84 0.01 -8.72 -29.78
C ALA A 84 0.38 -8.06 -31.12
N ILE A 85 1.67 -7.99 -31.45
CA ILE A 85 2.15 -7.47 -32.75
C ILE A 85 1.60 -8.33 -33.90
N ALA A 86 1.71 -9.66 -33.81
CA ALA A 86 1.21 -10.56 -34.84
C ALA A 86 -0.32 -10.48 -35.03
N VAL A 87 -1.08 -10.24 -33.95
CA VAL A 87 -2.54 -10.03 -34.01
C VAL A 87 -2.87 -8.70 -34.70
N ILE A 88 -2.13 -7.64 -34.40
CA ILE A 88 -2.30 -6.32 -35.04
C ILE A 88 -1.97 -6.41 -36.53
N GLU A 89 -0.86 -7.05 -36.89
CA GLU A 89 -0.46 -7.25 -38.29
C GLU A 89 -1.50 -8.08 -39.06
N ARG A 90 -2.05 -9.14 -38.46
CA ARG A 90 -3.16 -9.91 -39.06
C ARG A 90 -4.40 -9.05 -39.29
N ALA A 91 -4.76 -8.19 -38.33
CA ALA A 91 -5.90 -7.29 -38.48
C ALA A 91 -5.69 -6.28 -39.63
N GLN A 92 -4.46 -5.76 -39.78
CA GLN A 92 -4.09 -4.86 -40.88
C GLN A 92 -4.05 -5.57 -42.24
N MET A 93 -3.65 -6.84 -42.30
CA MET A 93 -3.70 -7.62 -43.54
C MET A 93 -5.13 -7.86 -44.02
N THR A 94 -6.08 -8.10 -43.10
CA THR A 94 -7.49 -8.29 -43.46
C THR A 94 -8.18 -7.02 -43.93
N SER A 95 -7.75 -5.83 -43.47
CA SER A 95 -8.30 -4.54 -43.91
C SER A 95 -7.81 -4.09 -45.29
N ASN A 96 -6.66 -4.59 -45.74
CA ASN A 96 -6.03 -4.17 -47.01
C ASN A 96 -6.43 -5.06 -48.21
N THR A 97 -7.16 -6.14 -47.98
CA THR A 97 -7.66 -7.07 -49.03
C THR A 97 -9.15 -6.88 -49.37
N SER A 98 -9.76 -5.79 -48.93
CA SER A 98 -11.11 -5.33 -49.35
C SER A 98 -10.98 -4.08 -50.21
#